data_AF-X1F0M2-F1
#
_entry.id   AF-X1F0M2-F1
#
_cell.length_a   1.000
_cell.length_b   1.000
_cell.length_c   1.000
_cell.angle_alpha   90.00
_cell.angle_beta   90.00
_cell.angle_gamma   90.00
#
_symmetry.space_group_name_H-M   'P 1'
#
loop_
_entity.id
_entity.type
_entity.pdbx_description
1 polymer ?
#
loop_
_entity_poly.entity_id
_entity_poly.type
_entity_poly.pdbx_seq_one_letter_code
_entity_poly.pdbx_strand_id
1 'polypeptide(L)'
;KTITGIDHNVRDLLLSYDWPGNIRELKNVAERTSILCNPKIGIISTDLIPDRLAWSAGGEATYRSNDFKQAKEILVKEFEVNFITQHLRQQNGNIAATARKIGVHPVFLRQKIAGLGIDAKHIKDESAKA
;
A
#
# COMPACT_ATOMS: atom_id res chain seq x y z
N LYS A 1 -0.58 27.98 16.13
CA LYS A 1 -1.13 26.61 16.32
C LYS A 1 -0.20 25.89 17.30
N THR A 2 -0.73 25.24 18.31
CA THR A 2 0.09 24.55 19.33
C THR A 2 -0.17 23.06 19.20
N ILE A 3 0.86 22.30 18.85
CA ILE A 3 0.83 20.84 18.89
C ILE A 3 1.29 20.45 20.28
N THR A 4 0.44 19.72 20.99
CA THR A 4 0.66 19.30 22.38
C THR A 4 1.21 17.89 22.47
N GLY A 5 1.12 17.08 21.41
CA GLY A 5 1.71 15.75 21.39
C GLY A 5 1.53 14.98 20.08
N ILE A 6 2.10 13.77 20.07
CA ILE A 6 1.93 12.77 19.02
C ILE A 6 1.42 11.48 19.66
N ASP A 7 0.53 10.78 18.97
CA ASP A 7 0.05 9.47 19.41
C ASP A 7 1.22 8.46 19.45
N HIS A 8 1.19 7.53 20.40
CA HIS A 8 2.17 6.45 20.51
C HIS A 8 2.30 5.62 19.22
N ASN A 9 1.18 5.30 18.56
CA ASN A 9 1.20 4.55 17.31
C ASN A 9 1.88 5.34 16.18
N VAL A 10 1.69 6.66 16.16
CA VAL A 10 2.38 7.55 15.23
C VAL A 10 3.87 7.56 15.51
N ARG A 11 4.26 7.65 16.78
CA ARG A 11 5.67 7.63 17.19
C ARG A 11 6.35 6.34 16.75
N ASP A 12 5.75 5.19 17.03
CA ASP A 12 6.32 3.89 16.71
C ASP A 12 6.49 3.72 15.19
N LEU A 13 5.49 4.18 14.42
CA LEU A 13 5.50 4.15 12.97
C LEU A 13 6.54 5.09 12.35
N LEU A 14 6.76 6.27 12.94
CA LEU A 14 7.84 7.18 12.52
C LEU A 14 9.23 6.61 12.86
N LEU A 15 9.36 5.83 13.94
CA LEU A 15 10.60 5.19 14.36
C LEU A 15 10.91 3.92 13.55
N SER A 16 9.88 3.20 13.10
CA SER A 16 10.03 1.98 12.30
C SER A 16 10.25 2.23 10.81
N TYR A 17 10.08 3.47 10.35
CA TYR A 17 10.27 3.81 8.94
C TYR A 17 11.73 4.14 8.63
N ASP A 18 12.25 3.60 7.53
CA ASP A 18 13.67 3.73 7.14
C ASP A 18 14.07 5.12 6.59
N TRP A 19 13.10 6.01 6.37
CA TRP A 19 13.31 7.37 5.85
C TRP A 19 14.24 7.45 4.61
N PRO A 20 13.90 6.79 3.49
CA PRO A 20 14.75 6.73 2.29
C PRO A 20 15.03 8.13 1.70
N GLY A 21 14.12 9.10 1.89
CA GLY A 21 14.31 10.50 1.49
C GLY A 21 15.15 11.36 2.45
N ASN A 22 15.81 10.75 3.44
CA ASN A 22 16.55 11.40 4.53
C ASN A 22 15.66 12.31 5.41
N ILE A 23 16.28 13.13 6.27
CA ILE A 23 15.62 14.10 7.17
C ILE A 23 14.62 15.02 6.45
N ARG A 24 14.80 15.28 5.14
CA ARG A 24 13.83 16.08 4.37
C ARG A 24 12.46 15.42 4.28
N GLU A 25 12.41 14.10 4.15
CA GLU A 25 11.14 13.39 4.12
C GLU A 25 10.43 13.44 5.47
N LEU A 26 11.17 13.21 6.57
CA LEU A 26 10.65 13.38 7.93
C LEU A 26 10.12 14.79 8.15
N LYS A 27 10.88 15.81 7.73
CA LYS A 27 10.45 17.21 7.80
C LYS A 27 9.15 17.44 7.02
N ASN A 28 9.04 16.96 5.79
CA ASN A 28 7.83 17.13 4.98
C ASN A 28 6.60 16.46 5.63
N VAL A 29 6.78 15.30 6.25
CA VAL A 29 5.72 14.60 6.98
C VAL A 29 5.32 15.39 8.23
N ALA A 30 6.28 15.86 9.01
CA ALA A 30 6.03 16.69 10.20
C ALA A 30 5.32 18.01 9.83
N GLU A 31 5.74 18.68 8.75
CA GLU A 31 5.10 19.91 8.27
C GLU A 31 3.67 19.65 7.82
N ARG A 32 3.44 18.64 6.97
CA ARG A 32 2.10 18.30 6.49
C ARG A 32 1.16 17.92 7.63
N THR A 33 1.60 17.09 8.57
CA THR A 33 0.81 16.67 9.73
C THR A 33 0.53 17.85 10.66
N SER A 34 1.47 18.79 10.84
CA SER A 34 1.25 20.02 11.61
C SER A 34 0.18 20.94 10.99
N ILE A 35 0.12 20.98 9.65
CA ILE A 35 -0.86 21.78 8.91
C ILE A 35 -2.26 21.18 9.09
N LEU A 36 -2.37 19.85 8.94
CA LEU A 36 -3.62 19.09 9.00
C LEU A 36 -4.15 18.88 10.43
N CYS A 37 -3.27 18.91 11.42
CA CYS A 37 -3.63 18.71 12.83
C CYS A 37 -4.71 19.72 13.26
N ASN A 38 -5.77 19.17 13.86
CA ASN A 38 -6.87 19.96 14.37
C ASN A 38 -6.39 20.81 15.57
N PRO A 39 -6.46 22.15 15.49
CA PRO A 39 -5.93 23.03 16.53
C PRO A 39 -6.67 22.90 17.87
N LYS A 40 -7.88 22.30 17.91
CA LYS A 40 -8.60 22.03 19.16
C LYS A 40 -8.13 20.75 19.87
N ILE A 41 -7.57 19.80 19.12
CA ILE A 41 -7.11 18.51 19.64
C ILE A 41 -5.61 18.61 19.98
N GLY A 42 -4.81 19.20 19.09
CA GLY A 42 -3.37 19.40 19.30
C GLY A 42 -2.52 18.12 19.26
N ILE A 43 -3.12 16.96 19.02
CA ILE A 43 -2.45 15.66 18.95
C ILE A 43 -2.41 15.18 17.50
N ILE A 44 -1.24 14.74 17.04
CA ILE A 44 -1.11 14.07 15.74
C ILE A 44 -1.48 12.60 15.90
N SER A 45 -2.57 12.20 15.25
CA SER A 45 -3.09 10.84 15.20
C SER A 45 -2.74 10.14 13.88
N THR A 46 -2.89 8.82 13.84
CA THR A 46 -2.47 7.97 12.70
C THR A 46 -3.22 8.28 11.40
N ASP A 47 -4.45 8.78 11.47
CA ASP A 47 -5.25 9.22 10.31
C ASP A 47 -4.66 10.46 9.60
N LEU A 48 -3.77 11.20 10.28
CA LEU A 48 -3.08 12.35 9.70
C LEU A 48 -1.75 11.97 9.03
N ILE A 49 -1.30 10.73 9.20
CA ILE A 49 -0.04 10.23 8.67
C ILE A 49 -0.25 9.70 7.25
N PRO A 50 0.66 10.00 6.30
CA PRO A 50 0.60 9.45 4.95
C PRO A 50 0.55 7.91 4.91
N ASP A 51 -0.36 7.37 4.09
CA ASP A 51 -0.58 5.92 3.92
C ASP A 51 0.69 5.13 3.62
N ARG A 52 1.69 5.74 2.96
CA ARG A 52 2.98 5.10 2.67
C ARG A 52 3.75 4.68 3.94
N LEU A 53 3.57 5.42 5.03
CA LEU A 53 4.20 5.11 6.32
C LEU A 53 3.38 4.05 7.07
N ALA A 54 2.05 4.02 6.89
CA ALA A 54 1.18 2.96 7.40
C ALA A 54 1.40 1.61 6.70
N TRP A 55 1.76 1.64 5.41
CA TRP A 55 2.06 0.45 4.62
C TRP A 55 3.41 -0.20 5.00
N SER A 56 4.37 0.57 5.51
CA SER A 56 5.72 0.04 5.83
C SER A 56 5.73 -0.93 7.01
N ALA A 57 4.70 -0.93 7.84
CA ALA A 57 4.59 -1.87 8.97
C ALA A 57 4.39 -3.33 8.52
N GLY A 58 4.17 -3.59 7.22
CA GLY A 58 3.89 -4.93 6.68
C GLY A 58 4.66 -5.33 5.42
N GLY A 59 5.75 -4.67 5.05
CA GLY A 59 6.48 -5.03 3.83
C GLY A 59 7.86 -4.39 3.73
N GLU A 60 8.89 -5.21 3.93
CA GLU A 60 10.28 -4.87 3.68
C GLU A 60 10.51 -4.47 2.21
N ALA A 61 11.22 -3.34 2.06
CA ALA A 61 12.28 -3.11 1.06
C ALA A 61 11.92 -3.14 -0.43
N THR A 62 11.59 -1.97 -1.02
CA THR A 62 11.64 -1.84 -2.49
C THR A 62 12.13 -0.50 -3.06
N TYR A 63 12.90 0.28 -2.30
CA TYR A 63 13.47 1.55 -2.79
C TYR A 63 15.00 1.57 -2.88
N ARG A 64 15.64 0.44 -3.23
CA ARG A 64 17.11 0.35 -3.37
C ARG A 64 17.62 0.36 -4.83
N SER A 65 16.80 0.73 -5.82
CA SER A 65 17.29 0.89 -7.20
C SER A 65 17.59 2.36 -7.51
N ASN A 66 18.85 2.67 -7.85
CA ASN A 66 19.25 3.99 -8.36
C ASN A 66 18.65 4.34 -9.74
N ASP A 67 17.93 3.39 -10.35
CA ASP A 67 17.21 3.56 -11.61
C ASP A 67 15.71 3.73 -11.36
N PHE A 68 15.19 4.92 -11.68
CA PHE A 68 13.78 5.28 -11.56
C PHE A 68 12.86 4.32 -12.33
N LYS A 69 13.31 3.80 -13.49
CA LYS A 69 12.49 2.90 -14.31
C LYS A 69 12.25 1.59 -13.57
N GLN A 70 13.31 1.02 -12.98
CA GLN A 70 13.23 -0.22 -12.20
C GLN A 70 12.40 -0.02 -10.92
N ALA A 71 12.63 1.07 -10.18
CA ALA A 71 11.85 1.38 -8.99
C ALA A 71 10.35 1.46 -9.29
N LYS A 72 9.98 2.17 -10.38
CA LYS A 72 8.60 2.28 -10.82
C LYS A 72 8.02 0.93 -11.23
N GLU A 73 8.78 0.13 -11.98
CA GLU A 73 8.32 -1.18 -12.45
C GLU A 73 8.00 -2.12 -11.27
N ILE A 74 8.86 -2.14 -10.26
CA ILE A 74 8.63 -2.94 -9.06
C ILE A 74 7.38 -2.47 -8.30
N LEU A 75 7.25 -1.15 -8.08
CA LEU A 75 6.10 -0.59 -7.36
C LEU A 75 4.77 -0.89 -8.08
N VAL A 76 4.74 -0.72 -9.41
CA VAL A 76 3.56 -1.04 -10.22
C VAL A 76 3.26 -2.53 -10.12
N LYS A 77 4.28 -3.39 -10.18
CA LYS A 77 4.10 -4.84 -10.09
C LYS A 77 3.52 -5.26 -8.73
N GLU A 78 4.04 -4.75 -7.63
CA GLU A 78 3.54 -5.04 -6.28
C GLU A 78 2.09 -4.57 -6.10
N PHE A 79 1.80 -3.34 -6.54
CA PHE A 79 0.44 -2.81 -6.54
C PHE A 79 -0.50 -3.73 -7.33
N GLU A 80 -0.12 -4.13 -8.54
CA GLU A 80 -0.93 -4.99 -9.41
C GLU A 80 -1.16 -6.38 -8.79
N VAL A 81 -0.13 -6.99 -8.20
CA VAL A 81 -0.24 -8.28 -7.50
C VAL A 81 -1.25 -8.18 -6.36
N ASN A 82 -1.09 -7.19 -5.48
CA ASN A 82 -1.96 -7.01 -4.32
C ASN A 82 -3.41 -6.72 -4.76
N PHE A 83 -3.59 -5.79 -5.70
CA PHE A 83 -4.90 -5.39 -6.19
C PHE A 83 -5.66 -6.55 -6.85
N ILE A 84 -5.00 -7.29 -7.74
CA ILE A 84 -5.62 -8.41 -8.47
C ILE A 84 -5.91 -9.57 -7.52
N THR A 85 -4.98 -9.90 -6.62
CA THR A 85 -5.16 -11.00 -5.64
C THR A 85 -6.33 -10.72 -4.71
N GLN A 86 -6.45 -9.49 -4.20
CA GLN A 86 -7.57 -9.08 -3.35
C GLN A 86 -8.91 -9.26 -4.06
N HIS A 87 -9.04 -8.77 -5.30
CA HIS A 87 -10.29 -8.88 -6.04
C HIS A 87 -10.59 -10.31 -6.49
N LEU A 88 -9.57 -11.12 -6.80
CA LEU A 88 -9.75 -12.54 -7.06
C LEU A 88 -10.33 -13.26 -5.83
N ARG A 89 -9.81 -12.98 -4.63
CA ARG A 89 -10.36 -13.54 -3.37
C ARG A 89 -11.82 -13.15 -3.15
N GLN A 90 -12.16 -11.87 -3.35
CA GLN A 90 -13.55 -11.38 -3.26
C GLN A 90 -14.51 -12.03 -4.27
N GLN A 91 -13.99 -12.62 -5.35
CA GLN A 91 -14.76 -13.29 -6.39
C GLN A 91 -14.50 -14.81 -6.41
N ASN A 92 -14.01 -15.38 -5.31
CA ASN A 92 -13.73 -16.82 -5.14
C ASN A 92 -12.85 -17.38 -6.29
N GLY A 93 -11.82 -16.65 -6.69
CA GLY A 93 -10.90 -17.02 -7.78
C GLY A 93 -11.52 -16.98 -9.19
N ASN A 94 -12.73 -16.42 -9.34
CA ASN A 94 -13.37 -16.31 -10.66
C ASN A 94 -12.78 -15.13 -11.45
N ILE A 95 -11.89 -15.44 -12.40
CA ILE A 95 -11.23 -14.46 -13.26
C ILE A 95 -12.23 -13.64 -14.09
N ALA A 96 -13.29 -14.27 -14.61
CA ALA A 96 -14.28 -13.56 -15.44
C ALA A 96 -15.15 -12.60 -14.62
N ALA A 97 -15.52 -12.98 -13.39
CA ALA A 97 -16.22 -12.09 -12.47
C ALA A 97 -15.31 -10.94 -12.01
N THR A 98 -14.06 -11.25 -11.67
CA THR A 98 -13.04 -10.26 -11.29
C THR A 98 -12.80 -9.23 -12.39
N ALA A 99 -12.61 -9.69 -13.62
CA ALA A 99 -12.41 -8.82 -14.78
C ALA A 99 -13.57 -7.84 -14.99
N ARG A 100 -14.81 -8.34 -14.91
CA ARG A 100 -16.02 -7.50 -14.98
C ARG A 100 -16.09 -6.50 -13.84
N LYS A 101 -15.71 -6.91 -12.62
CA LYS A 101 -15.77 -6.04 -11.43
C LYS A 101 -14.78 -4.88 -11.50
N ILE A 102 -13.56 -5.12 -11.99
CA ILE A 102 -12.51 -4.10 -12.10
C ILE A 102 -12.52 -3.38 -13.46
N GLY A 103 -13.48 -3.68 -14.34
CA GLY A 103 -13.70 -2.97 -15.60
C GLY A 103 -12.71 -3.31 -16.72
N VAL A 104 -12.12 -4.52 -16.72
CA VAL A 104 -11.17 -4.94 -17.75
C VAL A 104 -11.65 -6.16 -18.52
N HIS A 105 -11.08 -6.39 -19.70
CA HIS A 105 -11.40 -7.58 -20.49
C HIS A 105 -10.84 -8.87 -19.81
N PRO A 106 -11.60 -9.98 -19.75
CA PRO A 106 -11.13 -11.22 -19.10
C PRO A 106 -9.85 -11.80 -19.68
N VAL A 107 -9.61 -11.63 -20.99
CA VAL A 107 -8.36 -12.08 -21.63
C VAL A 107 -7.17 -11.26 -21.15
N PHE A 108 -7.34 -9.94 -21.03
CA PHE A 108 -6.30 -9.06 -20.51
C PHE A 108 -5.97 -9.42 -19.06
N LEU A 109 -6.97 -9.60 -18.21
CA LEU A 109 -6.75 -9.98 -16.82
C LEU A 109 -6.03 -11.34 -16.72
N ARG A 110 -6.38 -12.31 -17.56
CA ARG A 110 -5.71 -13.62 -17.59
C ARG A 110 -4.23 -13.51 -17.98
N GLN A 111 -3.91 -12.72 -19.01
CA GLN A 111 -2.52 -12.45 -19.40
C GLN A 111 -1.76 -11.75 -18.28
N LYS A 112 -2.40 -10.78 -17.62
CA LYS A 112 -1.82 -10.03 -16.51
C LYS A 112 -1.52 -10.93 -15.31
N ILE A 113 -2.47 -11.77 -14.92
CA ILE A 113 -2.30 -12.78 -13.86
C ILE A 113 -1.12 -13.70 -14.16
N ALA A 114 -1.02 -14.20 -15.40
CA ALA A 114 0.08 -15.07 -15.82
C ALA A 114 1.44 -14.35 -15.77
N GLY A 115 1.52 -13.12 -16.26
CA GLY A 115 2.74 -12.31 -16.23
C GLY A 115 3.18 -11.90 -14.82
N LEU A 116 2.24 -11.81 -13.88
CA LEU A 116 2.50 -11.49 -12.47
C LEU A 116 2.77 -12.74 -11.61
N GLY A 117 2.59 -13.94 -12.15
CA GLY A 117 2.78 -15.21 -11.42
C GLY A 117 1.69 -15.50 -10.38
N ILE A 118 0.49 -14.95 -10.54
CA ILE A 118 -0.63 -15.14 -9.61
C ILE A 118 -1.32 -16.49 -9.92
N ASP A 119 -1.40 -17.39 -8.94
CA ASP A 119 -2.15 -18.65 -9.11
C ASP A 119 -3.63 -18.49 -8.71
N ALA A 120 -4.44 -18.16 -9.70
CA ALA A 120 -5.89 -18.03 -9.52
C ALA A 120 -6.60 -19.35 -9.15
N LYS A 121 -6.01 -20.52 -9.46
CA LYS A 121 -6.60 -21.82 -9.08
C LYS A 121 -6.45 -22.06 -7.59
N HIS A 122 -5.27 -21.80 -7.05
CA HIS A 122 -5.01 -21.89 -5.62
C HIS A 122 -5.99 -21.01 -4.81
N ILE A 123 -6.19 -19.76 -5.23
CA ILE A 123 -7.14 -18.85 -4.58
C ILE A 123 -8.58 -19.39 -4.62
N LYS A 124 -8.97 -20.02 -5.73
CA LYS A 124 -10.28 -20.66 -5.87
C LYS A 124 -10.45 -21.85 -4.92
N ASP A 125 -9.41 -22.67 -4.79
CA ASP A 125 -9.41 -23.86 -3.92
C ASP A 125 -9.40 -23.48 -2.43
N GLU A 126 -8.69 -22.41 -2.04
CA GLU A 126 -8.78 -21.80 -0.70
C GLU A 126 -10.20 -21.31 -0.40
N SER A 127 -10.83 -20.63 -1.37
CA SER A 127 -12.17 -20.08 -1.22
C SER A 127 -13.29 -21.13 -1.23
N ALA A 128 -12.99 -22.37 -1.64
CA ALA A 128 -13.94 -23.48 -1.66
C ALA A 128 -13.86 -24.35 -0.40
N LYS A 129 -12.80 -24.20 0.40
CA LYS A 129 -12.59 -24.91 1.68
C LYS A 129 -13.04 -24.10 2.91
N ALA A 130 -13.30 -22.81 2.75
CA ALA A 130 -13.85 -21.90 3.76
C ALA A 130 -15.38 -21.80 3.63
#